data_AF-A0ABD3HWC2-F1
#
_entry.id   AF-A0ABD3HWC2-F1
#
_cell.length_a   1.000
_cell.length_b   1.000
_cell.length_c   1.000
_cell.angle_alpha   90.00
_cell.angle_beta   90.00
_cell.angle_gamma   90.00
#
_symmetry.space_group_name_H-M   'P 1'
#
loop_
_entity.id
_entity.type
_entity.pdbx_description
1 polymer ?
#
loop_
_entity_poly.entity_id
_entity_poly.type
_entity_poly.pdbx_seq_one_letter_code
_entity_poly.pdbx_strand_id
1 'polypeptide(L)'
;MLAAVPGSFYHRLFPKATMNIIMSSLTIHWLSQIPISVKDKASPAYNGGHTELHRSSLATVQSYAEQAEKDFDDFLSARADEGFVSEELRDDYNDPRYAHTLEEVNKQLEKHKSVFDIEKQEIVHWDYQMVIQDRHDADPRKMAKTVVEGTQGST
;
A
#
# COMPACT_ATOMS: atom_id res chain seq x y z
N MET A 1 -9.43 7.09 -26.27
CA MET A 1 -8.55 5.99 -26.71
C MET A 1 -8.00 5.34 -25.44
N LEU A 2 -7.95 4.01 -25.36
CA LEU A 2 -7.41 3.29 -24.21
C LEU A 2 -6.14 2.57 -24.64
N ALA A 3 -5.13 2.57 -23.78
CA ALA A 3 -3.88 1.82 -23.99
C ALA A 3 -3.54 1.06 -22.71
N ALA A 4 -3.05 -0.17 -22.86
CA ALA A 4 -2.48 -0.95 -21.77
C ALA A 4 -0.96 -0.97 -21.94
N VAL A 5 -0.23 -0.67 -20.87
CA VAL A 5 1.24 -0.65 -20.90
C VAL A 5 1.77 -1.82 -20.06
N PRO A 6 2.33 -2.87 -20.67
CA PRO A 6 2.94 -3.96 -19.92
C PRO A 6 4.29 -3.52 -19.35
N GLY A 7 4.56 -3.92 -18.11
CA GLY A 7 5.83 -3.68 -17.45
C GLY A 7 5.68 -3.57 -15.94
N SER A 8 6.80 -3.69 -15.23
CA SER A 8 6.83 -3.43 -13.79
C SER A 8 6.81 -1.92 -13.55
N PHE A 9 5.92 -1.46 -12.67
CA PHE A 9 5.86 -0.06 -12.26
C PHE A 9 7.04 0.36 -11.36
N TYR A 10 7.92 -0.56 -10.96
CA TYR A 10 9.20 -0.22 -10.33
C TYR A 10 10.25 0.27 -11.33
N HIS A 11 9.90 0.36 -12.61
CA HIS A 11 10.75 0.93 -13.65
C HIS A 11 9.96 1.96 -14.45
N ARG A 12 10.68 2.67 -15.33
CA ARG A 12 10.09 3.64 -16.24
C ARG A 12 9.27 2.93 -17.33
N LEU A 13 8.01 3.29 -17.45
CA LEU A 13 7.00 2.82 -18.39
C LEU A 13 6.68 3.84 -19.49
N PHE A 14 6.85 5.14 -19.20
CA PHE A 14 6.50 6.21 -20.13
C PHE A 14 7.70 7.07 -20.52
N PRO A 15 7.65 7.80 -21.66
CA PRO A 15 8.63 8.83 -21.98
C PRO A 15 8.70 9.95 -20.91
N LYS A 16 9.71 10.81 -20.97
CA LYS A 16 9.96 11.79 -19.90
C LYS A 16 8.94 12.92 -20.03
N ALA A 17 8.41 13.38 -18.90
CA ALA A 17 7.43 14.48 -18.86
C ALA A 17 6.25 14.30 -19.83
N THR A 18 5.74 13.07 -19.98
CA THR A 18 4.54 12.79 -20.81
C THR A 18 3.29 12.49 -20.00
N MET A 19 3.43 12.26 -18.69
CA MET A 19 2.32 11.94 -17.80
C MET A 19 1.88 13.19 -17.02
N ASN A 20 0.58 13.48 -17.05
CA ASN A 20 0.01 14.58 -16.28
C ASN A 20 -0.40 14.11 -14.87
N ILE A 21 -1.07 12.96 -14.78
CA ILE A 21 -1.52 12.36 -13.53
C ILE A 21 -1.11 10.90 -13.52
N ILE A 22 -0.59 10.45 -12.38
CA ILE A 22 -0.30 9.05 -12.09
C ILE A 22 -1.10 8.67 -10.86
N MET A 23 -1.90 7.60 -10.96
CA MET A 23 -2.65 7.03 -9.85
C MET A 23 -2.19 5.61 -9.58
N SER A 24 -2.07 5.26 -8.30
CA SER A 24 -1.66 3.94 -7.83
C SER A 24 -2.50 3.60 -6.60
N SER A 25 -3.19 2.46 -6.61
CA SER A 25 -4.08 2.05 -5.53
C SER A 25 -3.92 0.56 -5.28
N LEU A 26 -3.62 0.18 -4.03
CA LEU A 26 -3.43 -1.22 -3.60
C LEU A 26 -2.43 -2.01 -4.45
N THR A 27 -1.37 -1.36 -4.92
CA THR A 27 -0.33 -1.98 -5.78
C THR A 27 1.07 -1.89 -5.18
N ILE A 28 1.43 -0.78 -4.54
CA ILE A 28 2.80 -0.51 -4.05
C ILE A 28 3.23 -1.46 -2.92
N HIS A 29 2.31 -2.17 -2.28
CA HIS A 29 2.64 -3.19 -1.28
C HIS A 29 3.18 -4.50 -1.88
N TRP A 30 3.01 -4.71 -3.19
CA TRP A 30 3.57 -5.88 -3.89
C TRP A 30 5.02 -5.65 -4.25
N LEU A 31 5.95 -6.28 -3.54
CA LEU A 31 7.39 -6.16 -3.83
C LEU A 31 7.74 -6.59 -5.26
N SER A 32 8.77 -5.98 -5.84
CA SER A 32 9.33 -6.33 -7.14
C SER A 32 9.87 -7.76 -7.16
N GLN A 33 10.34 -8.24 -6.01
CA GLN A 33 10.87 -9.58 -5.82
C GLN A 33 10.85 -10.00 -4.34
N ILE A 34 10.95 -11.30 -4.10
CA ILE A 34 11.24 -11.85 -2.76
C ILE A 34 12.71 -11.56 -2.43
N PRO A 35 13.03 -10.97 -1.25
CA PRO A 35 14.40 -10.70 -0.85
C PRO A 35 15.29 -11.95 -0.96
N ILE A 36 16.51 -11.81 -1.48
CA ILE A 36 17.39 -12.97 -1.72
C ILE A 36 17.77 -13.64 -0.39
N SER A 37 18.04 -12.82 0.62
CA SER A 37 18.42 -13.24 1.98
C SER A 37 17.37 -14.13 2.66
N VAL A 38 16.08 -14.04 2.28
CA VAL A 38 15.02 -14.85 2.90
C VAL A 38 14.88 -16.23 2.28
N LYS A 39 15.49 -16.45 1.10
CA LYS A 39 15.55 -17.75 0.40
C LYS A 39 16.83 -18.52 0.71
N ASP A 40 17.87 -17.83 1.17
CA ASP A 40 19.16 -18.44 1.52
C ASP A 40 19.07 -19.15 2.88
N LYS A 41 19.22 -20.48 2.89
CA LYS A 41 19.17 -21.30 4.12
C LYS A 41 20.27 -20.97 5.13
N ALA A 42 21.39 -20.38 4.68
CA ALA A 42 22.49 -19.99 5.56
C ALA A 42 22.27 -18.60 6.19
N SER A 43 21.31 -17.83 5.68
CA SER A 43 21.03 -16.46 6.13
C SER A 43 20.22 -16.44 7.42
N PRO A 44 20.50 -15.51 8.35
CA PRO A 44 19.64 -15.28 9.52
C PRO A 44 18.22 -14.81 9.14
N ALA A 45 18.04 -14.32 7.91
CA ALA A 45 16.75 -13.91 7.38
C ALA A 45 15.97 -15.05 6.71
N TYR A 46 16.50 -16.27 6.66
CA TYR A 46 15.83 -17.41 6.02
C TYR A 46 14.43 -17.64 6.61
N ASN A 47 13.39 -17.52 5.79
CA ASN A 47 12.01 -17.64 6.26
C ASN A 47 11.46 -19.08 6.19
N GLY A 48 12.34 -20.08 6.30
CA GLY A 48 11.98 -21.48 6.08
C GLY A 48 10.80 -21.95 6.93
N GLY A 49 9.85 -22.65 6.30
CA GLY A 49 8.65 -23.17 6.98
C GLY A 49 7.53 -22.14 7.17
N HIS A 50 7.71 -20.91 6.69
CA HIS A 50 6.72 -19.84 6.77
C HIS A 50 6.49 -19.20 5.39
N THR A 51 5.26 -18.78 5.14
CA THR A 51 4.86 -18.05 3.92
C THR A 51 4.56 -16.57 4.20
N GLU A 52 4.50 -16.19 5.47
CA GLU A 52 4.04 -14.88 5.94
C GLU A 52 4.98 -14.33 7.01
N LEU A 53 4.96 -13.01 7.22
CA LEU A 53 5.90 -12.29 8.10
C LEU A 53 5.54 -12.30 9.59
N HIS A 54 4.29 -12.60 9.96
CA HIS A 54 3.82 -12.50 11.35
C HIS A 54 4.61 -13.38 12.33
N ARG A 55 5.19 -14.50 11.86
CA ARG A 55 5.98 -15.44 12.68
C ARG A 55 7.43 -15.53 12.24
N SER A 56 7.88 -14.59 11.42
CA SER A 56 9.24 -14.59 10.88
C SER A 56 10.24 -13.98 11.86
N SER A 57 11.53 -14.24 11.61
CA SER A 57 12.59 -13.61 12.39
C SER A 57 12.65 -12.10 12.10
N LEU A 58 13.23 -11.34 13.03
CA LEU A 58 13.49 -9.91 12.82
C LEU A 58 14.34 -9.67 11.56
N ALA A 59 15.32 -10.54 11.29
CA ALA A 59 16.16 -10.43 10.10
C ALA A 59 15.36 -10.65 8.80
N THR A 60 14.36 -11.54 8.81
CA THR A 60 13.42 -11.69 7.70
C THR A 60 12.60 -10.42 7.50
N VAL A 61 12.00 -9.88 8.56
CA VAL A 61 11.18 -8.65 8.49
C VAL A 61 12.00 -7.48 7.96
N GLN A 62 13.22 -7.30 8.45
CA GLN A 62 14.16 -6.28 7.97
C GLN A 62 14.51 -6.47 6.49
N SER A 63 14.76 -7.69 6.04
CA SER A 63 15.04 -7.98 4.63
C SER A 63 13.87 -7.62 3.71
N TYR A 64 12.63 -7.83 4.15
CA TYR A 64 11.44 -7.40 3.40
C TYR A 64 11.29 -5.87 3.42
N ALA A 65 11.57 -5.21 4.54
CA ALA A 65 11.52 -3.75 4.65
C ALA A 65 12.55 -3.08 3.74
N GLU A 66 13.79 -3.58 3.69
CA GLU A 66 14.84 -3.08 2.79
C GLU A 66 14.45 -3.21 1.31
N GLN A 67 13.83 -4.33 0.93
CA GLN A 67 13.32 -4.50 -0.43
C GLN A 67 12.16 -3.55 -0.73
N ALA A 68 11.25 -3.34 0.22
CA ALA A 68 10.14 -2.39 0.08
C ALA A 68 10.62 -0.95 -0.07
N GLU A 69 11.61 -0.53 0.72
CA GLU A 69 12.21 0.79 0.64
C GLU A 69 12.86 1.01 -0.74
N LYS A 70 13.66 0.05 -1.20
CA LYS A 70 14.27 0.09 -2.54
C LYS A 70 13.21 0.18 -3.64
N ASP A 71 12.18 -0.66 -3.58
CA ASP A 71 11.12 -0.71 -4.57
C ASP A 71 10.34 0.61 -4.60
N PHE A 72 10.07 1.21 -3.44
CA PHE A 72 9.37 2.48 -3.37
C PHE A 72 10.21 3.64 -3.93
N ASP A 73 11.52 3.67 -3.65
CA ASP A 73 12.44 4.64 -4.23
C ASP A 73 12.52 4.51 -5.77
N ASP A 74 12.62 3.28 -6.28
CA ASP A 74 12.61 2.99 -7.72
C ASP A 74 11.28 3.43 -8.38
N PHE A 75 10.14 3.17 -7.72
CA PHE A 75 8.83 3.64 -8.17
C PHE A 75 8.78 5.16 -8.25
N LEU A 76 9.15 5.88 -7.18
CA LEU A 76 9.10 7.34 -7.13
C LEU A 76 10.05 7.96 -8.17
N SER A 77 11.26 7.43 -8.29
CA SER A 77 12.25 7.86 -9.29
C SER A 77 11.71 7.71 -10.71
N ALA A 78 11.10 6.57 -11.03
CA ALA A 78 10.48 6.35 -12.33
C ALA A 78 9.31 7.31 -12.61
N ARG A 79 8.44 7.54 -11.61
CA ARG A 79 7.28 8.44 -11.76
C ARG A 79 7.68 9.91 -11.86
N ALA A 80 8.72 10.33 -11.12
CA ALA A 80 9.26 11.68 -11.20
C ALA A 80 9.83 11.98 -12.60
N ASP A 81 10.45 11.00 -13.24
CA ASP A 81 10.98 11.13 -14.60
C ASP A 81 9.87 11.21 -15.67
N GLU A 82 8.74 10.56 -15.44
CA GLU A 82 7.62 10.47 -16.38
C GLU A 82 6.63 11.63 -16.26
N GLY A 83 6.48 12.14 -15.04
CA GLY A 83 5.45 13.10 -14.68
C GLY A 83 5.89 14.55 -14.77
N PHE A 84 4.93 15.43 -15.04
CA PHE A 84 4.99 16.84 -14.70
C PHE A 84 3.69 17.18 -13.98
N VAL A 85 3.74 17.41 -12.67
CA VAL A 85 2.57 17.86 -11.91
C VAL A 85 2.69 19.38 -11.77
N SER A 86 1.93 20.14 -12.56
CA SER A 86 1.78 21.57 -12.33
C SER A 86 0.92 21.80 -11.08
N GLU A 87 1.14 22.94 -10.39
CA GLU A 87 0.29 23.30 -9.24
C GLU A 87 -1.18 23.45 -9.65
N GLU A 88 -1.45 23.98 -10.84
CA GLU A 88 -2.80 24.08 -11.41
C GLU A 88 -3.49 22.71 -11.53
N LEU A 89 -2.79 21.70 -12.08
CA LEU A 89 -3.34 20.35 -12.23
C LEU A 89 -3.53 19.64 -10.87
N ARG A 90 -2.63 19.91 -9.91
CA ARG A 90 -2.76 19.43 -8.53
C ARG A 90 -4.02 19.99 -7.89
N ASP A 91 -4.26 21.29 -8.06
CA ASP A 91 -5.35 22.01 -7.40
C ASP A 91 -6.72 21.69 -8.03
N ASP A 92 -6.75 21.33 -9.31
CA ASP A 92 -7.97 20.87 -10.01
C ASP A 92 -8.32 19.39 -9.75
N TYR A 93 -7.38 18.59 -9.21
CA TYR A 93 -7.63 17.18 -8.95
C TYR A 93 -8.55 16.98 -7.75
N ASN A 94 -9.70 16.38 -8.01
CA ASN A 94 -10.64 15.95 -6.98
C ASN A 94 -10.67 14.43 -6.95
N ASP A 95 -10.40 13.85 -5.79
CA ASP A 95 -10.56 12.43 -5.57
C ASP A 95 -12.06 12.07 -5.52
N PRO A 96 -12.61 11.36 -6.52
CA PRO A 96 -14.05 11.13 -6.62
C PRO A 96 -14.52 10.00 -5.69
N ARG A 97 -13.89 9.86 -4.52
CA ARG A 97 -14.28 8.89 -3.49
C ARG A 97 -15.36 9.51 -2.60
N TYR A 98 -16.55 8.91 -2.64
CA TYR A 98 -17.61 9.17 -1.69
C TYR A 98 -17.80 7.96 -0.77
N ALA A 99 -17.40 8.11 0.49
CA ALA A 99 -17.68 7.12 1.52
C ALA A 99 -19.12 7.30 1.99
N HIS A 100 -20.04 6.53 1.40
CA HIS A 100 -21.45 6.57 1.79
C HIS A 100 -21.61 6.17 3.25
N THR A 101 -22.44 6.90 3.98
CA THR A 101 -22.88 6.49 5.31
C THR A 101 -23.85 5.33 5.22
N LEU A 102 -23.96 4.55 6.29
CA LEU A 102 -24.97 3.49 6.37
C LEU A 102 -26.38 4.06 6.20
N GLU A 103 -26.65 5.26 6.71
CA GLU A 103 -27.93 5.94 6.55
C GLU A 103 -28.25 6.22 5.08
N GLU A 104 -27.30 6.74 4.32
CA GLU A 104 -27.48 7.02 2.89
C GLU A 104 -27.69 5.74 2.08
N VAL A 105 -26.91 4.70 2.39
CA VAL A 105 -27.10 3.37 1.79
C VAL A 105 -28.51 2.85 2.10
N ASN A 106 -28.94 2.90 3.36
CA ASN A 106 -30.27 2.45 3.80
C ASN A 106 -31.39 3.24 3.13
N LYS A 107 -31.24 4.56 3.01
CA LYS A 107 -32.21 5.43 2.34
C LYS A 107 -32.39 5.06 0.87
N GLN A 108 -31.34 4.62 0.19
CA GLN A 108 -31.49 4.14 -1.19
C GLN A 108 -32.08 2.73 -1.22
N LEU A 109 -31.65 1.82 -0.35
CA LEU A 109 -32.19 0.46 -0.26
C LEU A 109 -33.71 0.46 -0.03
N GLU A 110 -34.21 1.34 0.85
CA GLU A 110 -35.66 1.49 1.09
C GLU A 110 -36.46 1.86 -0.16
N LYS A 111 -35.89 2.67 -1.06
CA LYS A 111 -36.53 3.01 -2.34
C LYS A 111 -36.61 1.83 -3.30
N HIS A 112 -35.75 0.83 -3.12
CA HIS A 112 -35.57 -0.30 -4.03
C HIS A 112 -35.90 -1.66 -3.39
N LYS A 113 -36.54 -1.67 -2.21
CA LYS A 113 -36.90 -2.91 -1.50
C LYS A 113 -37.87 -3.83 -2.24
N SER A 114 -38.54 -3.35 -3.28
CA SER A 114 -39.43 -4.18 -4.11
C SER A 114 -38.68 -5.09 -5.08
N VAL A 115 -37.38 -4.87 -5.27
CA VAL A 115 -36.54 -5.60 -6.22
C VAL A 115 -35.35 -6.32 -5.58
N PHE A 116 -35.07 -6.07 -4.30
CA PHE A 116 -33.97 -6.70 -3.58
C PHE A 116 -34.37 -7.10 -2.17
N ASP A 117 -33.99 -8.31 -1.79
CA ASP A 117 -33.97 -8.78 -0.41
C ASP A 117 -32.56 -8.61 0.17
N ILE A 118 -32.47 -8.08 1.39
CA ILE A 118 -31.19 -7.86 2.08
C ILE A 118 -30.93 -9.06 3.00
N GLU A 119 -30.01 -9.93 2.59
CA GLU A 119 -29.62 -11.11 3.37
C GLU A 119 -28.62 -10.77 4.49
N LYS A 120 -27.73 -9.77 4.28
CA LYS A 120 -26.73 -9.32 5.25
C LYS A 120 -26.25 -7.90 4.94
N GLN A 121 -26.00 -7.11 5.98
CA GLN A 121 -25.37 -5.78 5.88
C GLN A 121 -24.38 -5.59 7.04
N GLU A 122 -23.16 -5.15 6.76
CA GLU A 122 -22.14 -4.92 7.78
C GLU A 122 -21.26 -3.70 7.44
N ILE A 123 -20.90 -2.93 8.47
CA ILE A 123 -19.83 -1.93 8.36
C ILE A 123 -18.53 -2.64 8.74
N VAL A 124 -17.69 -2.90 7.75
CA VAL A 124 -16.34 -3.40 8.02
C VAL A 124 -15.49 -2.21 8.42
N HIS A 125 -15.16 -2.14 9.70
CA HIS A 125 -14.09 -1.26 10.16
C HIS A 125 -12.78 -1.86 9.68
N TRP A 126 -12.28 -1.31 8.59
CA TRP A 126 -10.88 -1.48 8.24
C TRP A 126 -10.10 -0.57 9.18
N ASP A 127 -9.38 -1.16 10.14
CA ASP A 127 -8.30 -0.46 10.83
C ASP A 127 -7.22 -0.14 9.78
N TYR A 128 -7.45 0.94 9.04
CA TYR A 128 -6.42 1.62 8.26
C TYR A 128 -5.46 2.28 9.25
N GLN A 129 -4.68 1.47 9.98
CA GLN A 129 -3.37 1.91 10.42
C GLN A 129 -2.44 1.90 9.21
N MET A 130 -2.71 2.77 8.22
CA MET A 130 -1.59 3.45 7.59
C MET A 130 -1.17 4.51 8.60
N VAL A 131 -0.01 4.30 9.21
CA VAL A 131 0.58 5.17 10.24
C VAL A 131 0.77 6.58 9.67
N ILE A 132 -0.26 7.42 9.76
CA ILE A 132 -0.13 8.88 9.77
C ILE A 132 -1.17 9.41 10.75
N GLN A 133 -0.92 9.20 12.04
CA GLN A 133 -1.34 10.16 13.05
C GLN A 133 -0.07 10.87 13.50
N ASP A 134 0.11 12.08 12.97
CA ASP A 134 1.04 13.12 13.40
C ASP A 134 2.30 12.65 14.12
N ARG A 135 3.44 12.54 13.41
CA ARG A 135 4.72 13.13 13.85
C ARG A 135 5.59 13.40 12.63
N HIS A 136 5.78 14.67 12.33
CA HIS A 136 6.76 15.16 11.36
C HIS A 136 8.24 14.85 11.72
N ASP A 137 8.53 14.08 12.78
CA ASP A 137 9.88 13.95 13.35
C ASP A 137 10.30 12.51 13.79
N ALA A 138 9.62 11.45 13.34
CA ALA A 138 9.96 10.09 13.80
C ALA A 138 11.03 9.41 12.92
N ASP A 139 12.26 9.34 13.42
CA ASP A 139 13.38 8.54 12.90
C ASP A 139 12.94 7.08 12.58
N PRO A 140 13.10 6.59 11.34
CA PRO A 140 12.75 5.23 10.91
C PRO A 140 13.32 4.13 11.82
N ARG A 141 14.47 4.37 12.46
CA ARG A 141 15.12 3.41 13.38
C ARG A 141 14.35 3.22 14.70
N LYS A 142 13.48 4.17 15.07
CA LYS A 142 12.60 4.02 16.25
C LYS A 142 11.37 3.17 15.96
N MET A 143 10.83 3.20 14.73
CA MET A 143 9.69 2.35 14.35
C MET A 143 10.05 0.86 14.38
N ALA A 144 11.26 0.50 13.93
CA ALA A 144 11.75 -0.88 14.00
C ALA A 144 11.82 -1.43 15.43
N LYS A 145 12.06 -0.57 16.42
CA LYS A 145 12.15 -0.96 17.84
C LYS A 145 10.78 -1.20 18.47
N THR A 146 9.78 -0.39 18.14
CA THR A 146 8.41 -0.53 18.68
C THR A 146 7.72 -1.82 18.20
N VAL A 147 8.00 -2.27 16.98
CA VAL A 147 7.48 -3.55 16.46
C VAL A 147 8.07 -4.75 17.22
N VAL A 148 9.34 -4.67 17.63
CA VAL A 148 10.02 -5.74 18.39
C VAL A 148 9.57 -5.78 19.85
N GLU A 149 9.29 -4.62 20.47
CA GLU A 149 8.87 -4.54 21.87
C GLU A 149 7.39 -4.91 22.06
N GLY A 150 6.53 -4.69 21.06
CA GLY A 150 5.12 -5.10 21.09
C GLY A 150 4.88 -6.61 21.05
N THR A 151 5.87 -7.41 20.63
CA THR A 151 5.75 -8.88 20.55
C THR A 151 6.10 -9.59 21.86
N GLN A 152 6.63 -8.89 22.87
CA GLN A 152 7.00 -9.49 24.17
C GLN A 152 5.89 -9.41 25.23
N GLY A 153 4.70 -8.89 24.89
CA GLY A 153 3.65 -8.56 25.86
C GLY A 153 2.39 -9.42 25.84
N SER A 154 2.39 -10.64 25.29
CA SER A 154 1.24 -11.54 25.40
C SER A 154 1.65 -13.00 25.54
N THR A 155 1.89 -13.41 26.78
CA THR A 155 1.68 -14.79 27.24
C THR A 155 0.23 -15.01 27.63
#